data_AF-A0A959H1A1-F1
#
_entry.id   AF-A0A959H1A1-F1
#
_cell.length_a   1.000
_cell.length_b   1.000
_cell.length_c   1.000
_cell.angle_alpha   90.00
_cell.angle_beta   90.00
_cell.angle_gamma   90.00
#
_symmetry.space_group_name_H-M   'P 1'
#
loop_
_entity.id
_entity.type
_entity.pdbx_description
1 polymer ?
#
loop_
_entity_poly.entity_id
_entity_poly.type
_entity_poly.pdbx_seq_one_letter_code
_entity_poly.pdbx_strand_id
1 'polypeptide(L)'
;MPLLLITHPFPGASFGLWQIAETEAFFREEMPLSDVEEAELGPLKNIRRQEWLASRWLLHKLTGHFQRLPLAKDAFSKPFFLDHPDLYCSLSHSHGIVGALLARQNVGCD
;
A
#
# COMPACT_ATOMS: atom_id res chain seq x y z
N MET A 1 11.04 -13.93 7.23
CA MET A 1 9.59 -13.90 7.55
C MET A 1 9.18 -12.46 7.53
N PRO A 2 8.12 -12.05 6.80
CA PRO A 2 7.68 -10.70 7.12
C PRO A 2 6.19 -10.40 7.10
N LEU A 3 5.29 -11.35 7.40
CA LEU A 3 4.02 -10.91 7.98
C LEU A 3 4.20 -10.63 9.47
N LEU A 4 4.13 -9.35 9.87
CA LEU A 4 4.10 -9.00 11.29
C LEU A 4 2.68 -9.17 11.85
N LEU A 5 1.67 -8.72 11.10
CA LEU A 5 0.27 -8.73 11.54
C LEU A 5 -0.70 -8.57 10.37
N ILE A 6 -1.78 -9.34 10.34
CA ILE A 6 -3.06 -8.95 9.70
C ILE A 6 -4.12 -8.98 10.79
N THR A 7 -4.92 -7.93 10.90
CA THR A 7 -6.02 -7.83 11.85
C THR A 7 -7.24 -7.14 11.24
N HIS A 8 -8.39 -7.31 11.87
CA HIS A 8 -9.66 -6.70 11.50
C HIS A 8 -10.15 -5.84 12.68
N PRO A 9 -9.67 -4.59 12.80
CA PRO A 9 -9.87 -3.79 14.02
C PRO A 9 -11.35 -3.42 14.25
N PHE A 10 -12.16 -3.39 13.20
CA PHE A 10 -13.61 -3.20 13.25
C PHE A 10 -14.25 -3.75 11.96
N PRO A 11 -15.60 -3.93 11.92
CA PRO A 11 -16.27 -4.50 10.76
C PRO A 11 -16.00 -3.72 9.47
N GLY A 12 -15.62 -4.45 8.42
CA GLY A 12 -15.31 -3.87 7.12
C GLY A 12 -13.95 -3.19 7.03
N ALA A 13 -13.04 -3.43 7.99
CA ALA A 13 -11.65 -3.01 7.91
C ALA A 13 -10.64 -4.16 8.00
N SER A 14 -9.54 -3.99 7.28
CA SER A 14 -8.38 -4.87 7.30
C SER A 14 -7.12 -4.01 7.47
N PHE A 15 -6.32 -4.33 8.48
CA PHE A 15 -5.05 -3.67 8.74
C PHE A 15 -3.91 -4.67 8.65
N GLY A 16 -2.88 -4.34 7.89
CA GLY A 16 -1.67 -5.14 7.75
C GLY A 16 -0.45 -4.37 8.22
N LEU A 17 0.49 -5.08 8.84
CA LEU A 17 1.85 -4.63 9.09
C LEU A 17 2.84 -5.61 8.45
N TRP A 18 3.82 -5.05 7.74
CA TRP A 18 4.85 -5.81 7.03
C TRP A 18 6.23 -5.25 7.33
N GLN A 19 7.17 -6.11 7.65
CA GLN A 19 8.59 -5.73 7.76
C GLN A 19 9.26 -5.96 6.41
N ILE A 20 9.86 -4.94 5.80
CA ILE A 20 10.49 -5.12 4.49
C ILE A 20 11.70 -6.04 4.63
N ALA A 21 11.64 -7.20 3.99
CA ALA A 21 12.78 -8.11 3.84
C ALA A 21 13.07 -8.43 2.37
N GLU A 22 12.14 -8.07 1.48
CA GLU A 22 12.19 -8.31 0.05
C GLU A 22 12.99 -7.23 -0.69
N THR A 23 13.43 -7.58 -1.90
CA THR A 23 14.08 -6.64 -2.80
C THR A 23 13.05 -5.85 -3.61
N GLU A 24 13.47 -4.73 -4.19
CA GLU A 24 12.62 -3.99 -5.13
C GLU A 24 12.19 -4.84 -6.33
N ALA A 25 13.03 -5.76 -6.80
CA ALA A 25 12.70 -6.66 -7.91
C ALA A 25 11.48 -7.53 -7.58
N PHE A 26 11.40 -8.07 -6.36
CA PHE A 26 10.24 -8.83 -5.90
C PHE A 26 8.96 -8.02 -5.99
N PHE A 27 8.96 -6.78 -5.47
CA PHE A 27 7.77 -5.93 -5.49
C PHE A 27 7.35 -5.56 -6.92
N ARG A 28 8.32 -5.35 -7.83
CA ARG A 28 8.04 -5.03 -9.23
C ARG A 28 7.46 -6.19 -10.02
N GLU A 29 7.86 -7.43 -9.69
CA GLU A 29 7.32 -8.64 -10.31
C GLU A 29 5.88 -8.91 -9.83
N GLU A 30 5.65 -8.84 -8.53
CA GLU A 30 4.32 -9.05 -7.92
C GLU A 30 3.34 -7.90 -8.20
N MET A 31 3.87 -6.70 -8.45
CA MET A 31 3.08 -5.48 -8.55
C MET A 31 3.63 -4.56 -9.66
N PRO A 32 3.33 -4.84 -10.94
CA PRO A 32 3.70 -3.97 -12.04
C PRO A 32 3.18 -2.55 -11.84
N LEU A 33 4.05 -1.57 -12.09
CA LEU A 33 3.75 -0.16 -11.92
C LEU A 33 3.24 0.45 -13.23
N SER A 34 2.34 1.43 -13.11
CA SER A 34 1.99 2.32 -14.22
C SER A 34 3.08 3.36 -14.46
N ASP A 35 3.08 4.01 -15.63
CA ASP A 35 4.04 5.09 -15.94
C ASP A 35 3.98 6.24 -14.93
N VAL A 36 2.78 6.56 -14.42
CA VAL A 36 2.59 7.57 -13.38
C VAL A 36 3.30 7.17 -12.10
N GLU A 37 3.15 5.92 -11.68
CA GLU A 37 3.79 5.37 -10.50
C GLU A 37 5.30 5.25 -10.64
N GLU A 38 5.82 4.91 -11.82
CA GLU A 38 7.25 4.93 -12.10
C GLU A 38 7.82 6.34 -11.95
N ALA A 39 7.10 7.35 -12.45
CA ALA A 39 7.49 8.74 -12.28
C ALA A 39 7.47 9.19 -10.82
N GLU A 40 6.50 8.73 -10.02
CA GLU A 40 6.45 8.99 -8.57
C GLU A 40 7.58 8.29 -7.80
N LEU A 41 7.91 7.07 -8.21
CA LEU A 41 8.92 6.25 -7.55
C LEU A 41 10.34 6.72 -7.89
N GLY A 42 10.56 7.21 -9.11
CA GLY A 42 11.84 7.72 -9.62
C GLY A 42 12.65 8.61 -8.67
N PRO A 43 12.08 9.68 -8.07
CA PRO A 43 12.80 10.55 -7.15
C PRO A 43 13.08 9.93 -5.77
N LEU A 44 12.40 8.84 -5.40
CA LEU A 44 12.59 8.18 -4.10
C LEU A 44 13.88 7.34 -4.09
N LYS A 45 14.63 7.45 -2.99
CA LYS A 45 15.92 6.77 -2.82
C LYS A 45 15.93 5.91 -1.55
N ASN A 46 16.79 4.90 -1.54
CA ASN A 46 17.07 4.05 -0.37
C ASN A 46 15.78 3.47 0.24
N ILE A 47 15.65 3.53 1.56
CA ILE A 47 14.53 2.93 2.31
C ILE A 47 13.17 3.50 1.90
N ARG A 48 13.07 4.80 1.57
CA ARG A 48 11.80 5.41 1.16
C ARG A 48 11.24 4.79 -0.13
N ARG A 49 12.13 4.39 -1.04
CA ARG A 49 11.76 3.71 -2.29
C ARG A 49 11.18 2.32 -1.98
N GLN A 50 11.81 1.59 -1.05
CA GLN A 50 11.33 0.28 -0.59
C GLN A 50 10.00 0.40 0.15
N GLU A 51 9.87 1.36 1.06
CA GLU A 51 8.64 1.62 1.83
C GLU A 51 7.46 1.98 0.91
N TRP A 52 7.71 2.77 -0.13
CA TRP A 52 6.71 3.11 -1.12
C TRP A 52 6.19 1.89 -1.88
N LEU A 53 7.08 0.97 -2.27
CA LEU A 53 6.75 -0.28 -2.98
C LEU A 53 6.00 -1.25 -2.05
N ALA A 54 6.56 -1.49 -0.87
CA ALA A 54 6.04 -2.45 0.08
C ALA A 54 4.65 -2.05 0.61
N SER A 55 4.42 -0.76 0.90
CA SER A 55 3.11 -0.28 1.38
C SER A 55 2.00 -0.50 0.34
N ARG A 56 2.27 -0.25 -0.95
CA ARG A 56 1.33 -0.49 -2.04
C ARG A 56 1.11 -1.97 -2.32
N TRP A 57 2.17 -2.77 -2.27
CA TRP A 57 2.07 -4.21 -2.38
C TRP A 57 1.21 -4.79 -1.24
N LEU A 58 1.43 -4.35 0.00
CA LEU A 58 0.64 -4.79 1.16
C LEU A 58 -0.83 -4.39 1.00
N LEU A 59 -1.10 -3.16 0.58
CA LEU A 59 -2.47 -2.72 0.29
C LEU A 59 -3.13 -3.61 -0.77
N HIS A 60 -2.42 -3.93 -1.85
CA HIS A 60 -2.90 -4.87 -2.86
C HIS A 60 -3.23 -6.25 -2.28
N LYS A 61 -2.38 -6.81 -1.41
CA LYS A 61 -2.68 -8.08 -0.73
C LYS A 61 -3.93 -7.98 0.14
N LEU A 62 -4.13 -6.85 0.83
CA LEU A 62 -5.32 -6.63 1.67
C LEU A 62 -6.61 -6.46 0.86
N THR A 63 -6.56 -6.01 -0.40
CA THR A 63 -7.78 -5.97 -1.23
C THR A 63 -8.27 -7.37 -1.58
N GLY A 64 -7.38 -8.36 -1.61
CA GLY A 64 -7.70 -9.74 -1.98
C GLY A 64 -8.08 -9.94 -3.45
N HIS A 65 -7.97 -8.90 -4.27
CA HIS A 65 -8.21 -9.00 -5.71
C HIS A 65 -7.04 -9.70 -6.40
N PHE A 66 -7.34 -10.50 -7.42
CA PHE A 66 -6.30 -11.15 -8.24
C PHE A 66 -5.45 -10.12 -9.01
N GLN A 67 -6.09 -9.05 -9.50
CA GLN A 67 -5.42 -7.92 -10.13
C GLN A 67 -5.40 -6.72 -9.20
N ARG A 68 -4.31 -5.95 -9.25
CA ARG A 68 -4.20 -4.72 -8.45
C ARG A 68 -5.23 -3.69 -8.90
N LEU A 69 -5.98 -3.17 -7.93
CA LEU A 69 -6.89 -2.06 -8.16
C LEU A 69 -6.09 -0.78 -8.47
N PRO A 70 -6.46 -0.01 -9.51
CA PRO A 70 -5.82 1.27 -9.80
C PRO A 70 -5.96 2.25 -8.63
N LEU A 71 -4.84 2.84 -8.22
CA LEU A 71 -4.75 3.86 -7.18
C LEU A 71 -4.41 5.21 -7.81
N ALA A 72 -5.22 6.22 -7.48
CA ALA A 72 -4.91 7.62 -7.75
C ALA A 72 -4.59 8.34 -6.44
N LYS A 73 -4.11 9.57 -6.54
CA LYS A 73 -3.91 10.47 -5.40
C LYS A 73 -4.73 11.73 -5.58
N ASP A 74 -5.27 12.24 -4.49
CA ASP A 74 -5.91 13.54 -4.47
C ASP A 74 -4.89 14.69 -4.37
N ALA A 75 -5.40 15.92 -4.29
CA ALA A 75 -4.58 17.12 -4.16
C ALA A 75 -3.71 17.16 -2.88
N PHE A 76 -3.99 16.31 -1.90
CA PHE A 76 -3.26 16.18 -0.63
C PHE A 76 -2.38 14.93 -0.60
N SER A 77 -2.14 14.29 -1.75
CA SER A 77 -1.40 13.04 -1.89
C SER A 77 -2.03 11.83 -1.18
N LYS A 78 -3.30 11.91 -0.78
CA LYS A 78 -4.00 10.78 -0.16
C LYS A 78 -4.39 9.78 -1.25
N PRO A 79 -4.01 8.50 -1.11
CA PRO A 79 -4.38 7.48 -2.08
C PRO A 79 -5.88 7.13 -2.02
N PHE A 80 -6.48 6.89 -3.18
CA PHE A 80 -7.85 6.39 -3.32
C PHE A 80 -7.98 5.47 -4.53
N PHE A 81 -8.96 4.57 -4.52
CA PHE A 81 -9.23 3.67 -5.64
C PHE A 81 -10.17 4.33 -6.65
N LEU A 82 -9.76 4.38 -7.93
CA LEU A 82 -10.52 5.06 -8.98
C LEU A 82 -11.90 4.45 -9.20
N ASP A 83 -11.96 3.12 -9.31
CA ASP A 83 -13.19 2.39 -9.64
C ASP A 83 -13.96 1.91 -8.40
N HIS A 84 -13.48 2.23 -7.19
CA HIS A 84 -14.05 1.77 -5.92
C HIS A 84 -14.14 2.90 -4.90
N PRO A 85 -15.01 3.91 -5.09
CA PRO A 85 -15.08 5.10 -4.24
C PRO A 85 -15.50 4.80 -2.79
N ASP A 86 -16.21 3.70 -2.55
CA ASP A 86 -16.64 3.26 -1.21
C ASP A 86 -15.54 2.48 -0.45
N LEU A 87 -14.36 2.33 -1.07
CA LEU A 87 -13.21 1.66 -0.49
C LEU A 87 -12.15 2.69 -0.15
N TYR A 88 -11.84 2.82 1.13
CA TYR A 88 -10.88 3.77 1.65
C TYR A 88 -9.58 3.07 2.00
N CYS A 89 -8.46 3.77 1.83
CA CYS A 89 -7.17 3.27 2.24
C CYS A 89 -6.33 4.34 2.97
N SER A 90 -5.39 3.87 3.77
CA SER A 90 -4.36 4.68 4.41
C SER A 90 -3.07 3.86 4.47
N LEU A 91 -1.94 4.52 4.25
CA LEU A 91 -0.61 3.92 4.22
C LEU A 91 0.27 4.64 5.25
N SER A 92 1.04 3.88 6.01
CA SER A 92 2.09 4.38 6.90
C SER A 92 3.40 3.63 6.65
N HIS A 93 4.52 4.25 6.99
CA HIS A 93 5.82 3.60 6.97
C HIS A 93 6.76 4.21 8.02
N SER A 94 7.58 3.36 8.64
CA SER A 94 8.60 3.78 9.59
C SER A 94 9.71 2.74 9.67
N HIS A 95 10.95 3.17 9.40
CA HIS A 95 12.16 2.36 9.59
C HIS A 95 12.10 0.97 8.95
N GLY A 96 11.55 0.87 7.74
CA GLY A 96 11.46 -0.41 7.01
C GLY A 96 10.30 -1.30 7.47
N ILE A 97 9.36 -0.76 8.26
CA ILE A 97 8.06 -1.36 8.51
C ILE A 97 7.02 -0.53 7.75
N VAL A 98 6.08 -1.19 7.09
CA VAL A 98 4.96 -0.54 6.41
C VAL A 98 3.63 -1.01 6.98
N GLY A 99 2.69 -0.07 7.07
CA GLY A 99 1.30 -0.33 7.43
C GLY A 99 0.38 0.01 6.28
N ALA A 100 -0.64 -0.82 6.07
CA ALA A 100 -1.72 -0.54 5.15
C ALA A 100 -3.06 -0.83 5.82
N LEU A 101 -3.97 0.13 5.73
CA LEU A 101 -5.34 0.02 6.23
C LEU A 101 -6.29 0.11 5.04
N LEU A 102 -7.22 -0.82 4.97
CA LEU A 102 -8.33 -0.86 4.01
C LEU A 102 -9.65 -0.82 4.79
N ALA A 103 -10.60 0.03 4.42
CA ALA A 103 -11.87 0.14 5.14
C ALA A 103 -13.06 0.57 4.24
N ARG A 104 -14.28 0.40 4.74
CA ARG A 104 -15.54 0.90 4.15
C ARG A 104 -15.97 2.29 4.62
N GLN A 105 -15.10 2.96 5.37
CA GLN A 105 -15.31 4.32 5.87
C GLN A 105 -13.97 5.07 5.84
N ASN A 106 -14.03 6.40 5.93
CA ASN A 106 -12.84 7.22 5.96
C ASN A 106 -12.00 6.93 7.23
N VAL A 107 -10.72 6.61 7.05
CA VAL A 107 -9.81 6.13 8.09
C VAL A 107 -8.39 6.63 7.87
N GLY A 108 -7.57 6.54 8.91
CA GLY A 108 -6.13 6.80 8.87
C GLY A 108 -5.37 5.80 9.75
N CYS A 109 -4.13 5.48 9.38
CA CYS A 109 -3.16 4.78 10.22
C CYS A 109 -1.83 5.52 10.21
N ASP A 110 -1.08 5.42 11.32
CA ASP A 110 0.29 5.91 11.49
C ASP A 110 1.11 4.84 12.21
#